data_AF-A0A2E0EP82-F1
#
_entry.id   AF-A0A2E0EP82-F1
#
_cell.length_a   1.000
_cell.length_b   1.000
_cell.length_c   1.000
_cell.angle_alpha   90.00
_cell.angle_beta   90.00
_cell.angle_gamma   90.00
#
_symmetry.space_group_name_H-M   'P 1'
#
loop_
_entity.id
_entity.type
_entity.pdbx_description
1 polymer ?
#
loop_
_entity_poly.entity_id
_entity_poly.type
_entity_poly.pdbx_seq_one_letter_code
_entity_poly.pdbx_strand_id
1 'polypeptide(L)'
;MLHNGTAKSVNAKKAELKKATDKVEAILNPTAEKRINKLETLQILSEKYKAVKEKTDDLTNYRASNDDTQARMEFKAQNGYSFSISNNAVIEEVLNVVENKLFAMLEKSEKEIIDFQI
;
A
#
# COMPACT_ATOMS: atom_id res chain seq x y z
N MET A 1 21.32 55.68 7.05
CA MET A 1 20.75 54.43 6.50
C MET A 1 20.69 53.42 7.63
N LEU A 2 19.55 52.74 7.81
CA LEU A 2 19.26 51.55 8.67
C LEU A 2 17.83 51.72 9.19
N HIS A 3 17.13 50.60 9.40
CA HIS A 3 15.67 50.44 9.68
C HIS A 3 14.78 50.15 8.46
N ASN A 4 15.06 49.05 7.72
CA ASN A 4 14.02 48.40 6.90
C ASN A 4 14.02 46.85 6.99
N GLY A 5 14.75 46.27 7.95
CA GLY A 5 14.94 44.82 8.07
C GLY A 5 13.90 44.08 8.94
N THR A 6 13.24 44.77 9.86
CA THR A 6 12.36 44.14 10.87
C THR A 6 10.93 43.92 10.38
N ALA A 7 10.36 44.83 9.57
CA ALA A 7 8.98 44.72 9.10
C ALA A 7 8.75 43.59 8.07
N LYS A 8 9.71 43.33 7.18
CA LYS A 8 9.64 42.22 6.22
C LYS A 8 9.70 40.84 6.90
N SER A 9 10.51 40.69 7.94
CA SER A 9 10.66 39.44 8.70
C SER A 9 9.41 39.07 9.49
N VAL A 10 8.73 40.06 10.10
CA VAL A 10 7.51 39.85 10.87
C VAL A 10 6.32 39.48 9.96
N ASN A 11 6.21 40.11 8.77
CA ASN A 11 5.16 39.78 7.81
C ASN A 11 5.34 38.38 7.19
N ALA A 12 6.58 37.95 6.95
CA ALA A 12 6.87 36.61 6.45
C ALA A 12 6.46 35.53 7.48
N LYS A 13 6.83 35.69 8.75
CA LYS A 13 6.44 34.77 9.83
C LYS A 13 4.92 34.70 10.04
N LYS A 14 4.21 35.84 9.92
CA LYS A 14 2.75 35.89 10.05
C LYS A 14 2.03 35.19 8.88
N ALA A 15 2.59 35.27 7.67
CA ALA A 15 2.06 34.57 6.50
C ALA A 15 2.27 33.05 6.56
N GLU A 16 3.42 32.60 7.07
CA GLU A 16 3.69 31.17 7.30
C GLU A 16 2.80 30.59 8.40
N LEU A 17 2.62 31.32 9.50
CA LEU A 17 1.74 30.89 10.59
C LEU A 17 0.31 30.73 10.08
N LYS A 18 -0.22 31.72 9.32
CA LYS A 18 -1.57 31.65 8.74
C LYS A 18 -1.74 30.44 7.80
N LYS A 19 -0.76 30.18 6.92
CA LYS A 19 -0.78 28.97 6.06
C LYS A 19 -0.79 27.67 6.86
N ALA A 20 -0.10 27.62 7.99
CA ALA A 20 -0.13 26.45 8.87
C ALA A 20 -1.50 26.29 9.53
N THR A 21 -2.11 27.37 10.03
CA THR A 21 -3.46 27.33 10.61
C THR A 21 -4.51 26.93 9.59
N ASP A 22 -4.47 27.50 8.38
CA ASP A 22 -5.42 27.20 7.31
C ASP A 22 -5.33 25.71 6.89
N LYS A 23 -4.13 25.11 6.90
CA LYS A 23 -3.95 23.67 6.65
C LYS A 23 -4.53 22.81 7.75
N VAL A 24 -4.31 23.18 9.01
CA VAL A 24 -4.86 22.47 10.17
C VAL A 24 -6.39 22.53 10.14
N GLU A 25 -6.96 23.69 9.86
CA GLU A 25 -8.41 23.87 9.77
C GLU A 25 -9.02 23.09 8.60
N ALA A 26 -8.34 23.02 7.45
CA ALA A 26 -8.77 22.18 6.33
C ALA A 26 -8.72 20.67 6.62
N ILE A 27 -7.85 20.23 7.55
CA ILE A 27 -7.78 18.84 8.02
C ILE A 27 -8.87 18.56 9.05
N LEU A 28 -9.09 19.48 10.00
CA LEU A 28 -10.08 19.33 11.07
C LEU A 28 -11.52 19.48 10.57
N ASN A 29 -11.74 20.35 9.57
CA ASN A 29 -13.05 20.67 9.01
C ASN A 29 -13.07 20.49 7.48
N PRO A 30 -12.94 19.26 6.97
CA PRO A 30 -12.99 19.02 5.53
C PRO A 30 -14.42 19.23 5.01
N THR A 31 -14.51 19.78 3.80
CA THR A 31 -15.79 19.91 3.08
C THR A 31 -16.39 18.53 2.77
N ALA A 32 -17.70 18.49 2.52
CA ALA A 32 -18.39 17.24 2.17
C ALA A 32 -17.75 16.56 0.94
N GLU A 33 -17.43 17.33 -0.10
CA GLU A 33 -16.74 16.84 -1.31
C GLU A 33 -15.37 16.22 -0.98
N LYS A 34 -14.57 16.87 -0.13
CA LYS A 34 -13.28 16.32 0.30
C LYS A 34 -13.44 15.01 1.06
N ARG A 35 -14.47 14.89 1.91
CA ARG A 35 -14.78 13.65 2.63
C ARG A 35 -15.16 12.53 1.67
N ILE A 36 -15.97 12.82 0.65
CA ILE A 36 -16.37 11.84 -0.37
C ILE A 36 -15.15 11.35 -1.16
N ASN A 37 -14.30 12.26 -1.66
CA ASN A 37 -13.10 11.87 -2.41
C ASN A 37 -12.12 11.02 -1.58
N LYS A 38 -11.99 11.33 -0.28
CA LYS A 38 -11.19 10.52 0.64
C LYS A 38 -11.80 9.13 0.87
N LEU A 39 -13.12 9.04 0.97
CA LEU A 39 -13.81 7.75 1.07
C LEU A 39 -13.57 6.89 -0.17
N GLU A 40 -13.69 7.46 -1.37
CA GLU A 40 -13.39 6.78 -2.64
C GLU A 40 -11.94 6.29 -2.68
N THR A 41 -10.99 7.11 -2.21
CA THR A 41 -9.58 6.72 -2.12
C THR A 41 -9.39 5.54 -1.15
N LEU A 42 -10.05 5.58 0.02
CA LEU A 42 -9.99 4.49 0.97
C LEU A 42 -10.60 3.19 0.41
N GLN A 43 -11.66 3.28 -0.39
CA GLN A 43 -12.24 2.12 -1.08
C GLN A 43 -11.23 1.46 -2.01
N ILE A 44 -10.50 2.24 -2.82
CA ILE A 44 -9.45 1.73 -3.70
C ILE A 44 -8.33 1.04 -2.90
N LEU A 45 -7.89 1.65 -1.80
CA LEU A 45 -6.88 1.06 -0.91
C LEU A 45 -7.39 -0.26 -0.29
N SER A 46 -8.67 -0.29 0.09
CA SER A 46 -9.32 -1.48 0.65
C SER A 46 -9.42 -2.62 -0.36
N GLU A 47 -9.77 -2.33 -1.62
CA GLU A 47 -9.82 -3.32 -2.70
C GLU A 47 -8.44 -3.93 -2.96
N LYS A 48 -7.40 -3.09 -3.00
CA LYS A 48 -6.01 -3.54 -3.15
C LYS A 48 -5.59 -4.46 -1.99
N TYR A 49 -5.88 -4.09 -0.74
CA TYR A 49 -5.59 -4.93 0.42
C TYR A 49 -6.31 -6.28 0.33
N LYS A 50 -7.62 -6.28 0.03
CA LYS A 50 -8.41 -7.51 -0.12
C LYS A 50 -7.83 -8.44 -1.18
N ALA A 51 -7.48 -7.91 -2.35
CA ALA A 51 -6.92 -8.70 -3.44
C ALA A 51 -5.56 -9.34 -3.09
N VAL A 52 -4.71 -8.64 -2.33
CA VAL A 52 -3.43 -9.20 -1.85
C VAL A 52 -3.66 -10.22 -0.74
N LYS A 53 -4.60 -9.94 0.17
CA LYS A 53 -4.97 -10.83 1.28
C LYS A 53 -5.50 -12.16 0.78
N GLU A 54 -6.43 -12.15 -0.18
CA GLU A 54 -6.98 -13.35 -0.82
C GLU A 54 -5.87 -14.25 -1.39
N LYS A 55 -4.94 -13.69 -2.17
CA LYS A 55 -3.81 -14.45 -2.73
C LYS A 55 -2.85 -14.98 -1.68
N THR A 56 -2.67 -14.25 -0.59
CA THR A 56 -1.83 -14.67 0.54
C THR A 56 -2.48 -15.84 1.27
N ASP A 57 -3.80 -15.80 1.46
CA ASP A 57 -4.58 -16.87 2.08
C ASP A 57 -4.60 -18.12 1.20
N ASP A 58 -4.76 -17.97 -0.12
CA ASP A 58 -4.66 -19.07 -1.09
C ASP A 58 -3.31 -19.78 -1.01
N LEU A 59 -2.21 -19.02 -0.98
CA LEU A 59 -0.87 -19.58 -0.84
C LEU A 59 -0.68 -20.28 0.51
N THR A 60 -1.18 -19.69 1.59
CA THR A 60 -1.12 -20.28 2.94
C THR A 60 -1.87 -21.61 2.99
N ASN A 61 -3.07 -21.65 2.41
CA ASN A 61 -3.90 -22.85 2.31
C ASN A 61 -3.25 -23.92 1.44
N TYR A 62 -2.65 -23.53 0.32
CA TYR A 62 -1.88 -24.44 -0.53
C TYR A 62 -0.72 -25.08 0.25
N ARG A 63 0.08 -24.28 0.96
CA ARG A 63 1.19 -24.79 1.78
C ARG A 63 0.71 -25.73 2.90
N ALA A 64 -0.42 -25.42 3.52
CA ALA A 64 -0.98 -26.25 4.59
C ALA A 64 -1.56 -27.58 4.10
N SER A 65 -1.95 -27.67 2.81
CA SER A 65 -2.59 -28.86 2.22
C SER A 65 -1.65 -29.74 1.40
N ASN A 66 -0.45 -29.26 1.07
CA ASN A 66 0.48 -29.97 0.21
C ASN A 66 1.39 -30.90 1.03
N ASP A 67 1.35 -32.21 0.76
CA ASP A 67 2.07 -33.26 1.50
C ASP A 67 3.41 -33.64 0.83
N ASP A 68 4.07 -32.67 0.17
CA ASP A 68 5.39 -32.71 -0.50
C ASP A 68 5.71 -33.90 -1.43
N THR A 69 4.79 -34.83 -1.66
CA THR A 69 5.13 -36.15 -2.20
C THR A 69 5.12 -36.22 -3.73
N GLN A 70 4.45 -35.28 -4.41
CA GLN A 70 4.39 -35.15 -5.88
C GLN A 70 4.08 -33.69 -6.31
N ALA A 71 4.85 -32.70 -5.86
CA ALA A 71 4.55 -31.31 -6.20
C ALA A 71 4.92 -31.02 -7.67
N ARG A 72 3.96 -30.47 -8.44
CA ARG A 72 4.17 -29.94 -9.78
C ARG A 72 3.59 -28.53 -9.84
N MET A 73 4.43 -27.57 -10.23
CA MET A 73 4.02 -26.19 -10.46
C MET A 73 4.01 -25.91 -11.96
N GLU A 74 2.95 -25.25 -12.45
CA GLU A 74 2.82 -24.85 -13.85
C GLU A 74 2.72 -23.33 -13.94
N PHE A 75 3.56 -22.73 -14.78
CA PHE A 75 3.53 -21.30 -15.08
C PHE A 75 2.89 -21.11 -16.44
N LYS A 76 1.93 -20.19 -16.51
CA LYS A 76 1.26 -19.80 -17.75
C LYS A 76 1.45 -18.31 -17.98
N ALA A 77 2.12 -17.96 -19.06
CA ALA A 77 2.29 -16.59 -19.50
C ALA A 77 1.12 -16.17 -20.40
N GLN A 78 0.88 -14.86 -20.47
CA GLN A 78 -0.22 -14.28 -21.26
C GLN A 78 -0.11 -14.58 -22.76
N ASN A 79 1.11 -14.79 -23.27
CA ASN A 79 1.37 -15.16 -24.66
C ASN A 79 1.09 -16.66 -24.96
N GLY A 80 0.53 -17.41 -24.01
CA GLY A 80 0.24 -18.84 -24.14
C GLY A 80 1.46 -19.74 -23.90
N TYR A 81 2.64 -19.18 -23.63
CA TYR A 81 3.80 -19.99 -23.23
C TYR A 81 3.55 -20.56 -21.83
N SER A 82 3.84 -21.85 -21.66
CA SER A 82 3.78 -22.51 -20.37
C SER A 82 5.00 -23.39 -20.14
N PHE A 83 5.40 -23.49 -18.88
CA PHE A 83 6.42 -24.43 -18.46
C PHE A 83 6.09 -24.94 -17.05
N SER A 84 6.63 -26.11 -16.70
CA SER A 84 6.37 -26.74 -15.41
C SER A 84 7.65 -27.11 -14.67
N ILE A 85 7.60 -27.02 -13.34
CA ILE A 85 8.63 -27.48 -12.42
C ILE A 85 8.08 -28.65 -11.62
N SER A 86 8.88 -29.70 -11.42
CA SER A 86 8.52 -30.88 -10.62
C SER A 86 9.60 -31.26 -9.60
N ASN A 87 10.62 -30.41 -9.46
CA ASN A 87 11.62 -30.56 -8.40
C ASN A 87 11.13 -29.83 -7.16
N ASN A 88 10.88 -30.58 -6.07
CA ASN A 88 10.35 -30.03 -4.83
C ASN A 88 11.21 -28.92 -4.23
N ALA A 89 12.54 -29.07 -4.23
CA ALA A 89 13.44 -28.05 -3.67
C ALA A 89 13.32 -26.72 -4.44
N VAL A 90 13.24 -26.79 -5.77
CA VAL A 90 13.03 -25.60 -6.60
C VAL A 90 11.62 -25.01 -6.40
N ILE A 91 10.61 -25.86 -6.24
CA ILE A 91 9.23 -25.42 -5.96
C ILE A 91 9.18 -24.67 -4.63
N GLU A 92 9.80 -25.20 -3.58
CA GLU A 92 9.86 -24.54 -2.27
C GLU A 92 10.57 -23.19 -2.34
N GLU A 93 11.69 -23.07 -3.08
CA GLU A 93 12.34 -21.79 -3.29
C GLU A 93 11.43 -20.77 -3.97
N VAL A 94 10.68 -21.20 -5.00
CA VAL A 94 9.70 -20.32 -5.68
C VAL A 94 8.60 -19.90 -4.71
N LEU A 95 8.01 -20.84 -3.96
CA LEU A 95 6.94 -20.56 -3.01
C LEU A 95 7.41 -19.55 -1.96
N ASN A 96 8.62 -19.71 -1.43
CA ASN A 96 9.21 -18.77 -0.48
C ASN A 96 9.39 -17.38 -1.07
N VAL A 97 9.82 -17.26 -2.34
CA VAL A 97 9.93 -15.95 -3.00
C VAL A 97 8.56 -15.29 -3.18
N VAL A 98 7.55 -16.06 -3.60
CA VAL A 98 6.17 -15.58 -3.78
C VAL A 98 5.58 -15.15 -2.43
N GLU A 99 5.74 -15.96 -1.40
CA GLU A 99 5.27 -15.73 -0.04
C GLU A 99 5.84 -14.43 0.54
N ASN A 100 7.16 -14.28 0.52
CA ASN A 100 7.83 -13.06 0.98
C ASN A 100 7.34 -11.82 0.22
N LYS A 101 7.09 -11.94 -1.09
CA LYS A 101 6.61 -10.83 -1.89
C LYS A 101 5.16 -10.46 -1.54
N LEU A 102 4.28 -11.45 -1.39
CA LEU A 102 2.88 -11.24 -1.03
C LEU A 102 2.74 -10.64 0.37
N PHE A 103 3.48 -11.14 1.36
CA PHE A 103 3.47 -10.57 2.71
C PHE A 103 3.97 -9.12 2.74
N ALA A 104 5.06 -8.81 2.05
CA ALA A 104 5.54 -7.43 1.96
C ALA A 104 4.52 -6.50 1.27
N MET A 105 3.79 -7.00 0.27
CA MET A 105 2.70 -6.25 -0.36
C MET A 105 1.50 -6.08 0.56
N LEU A 106 1.17 -7.11 1.34
CA LEU A 106 0.07 -7.10 2.29
C LEU A 106 0.34 -6.07 3.39
N GLU A 107 1.49 -6.16 4.04
CA GLU A 107 1.94 -5.23 5.08
C GLU A 107 1.92 -3.77 4.58
N LYS A 108 2.45 -3.55 3.37
CA LYS A 108 2.41 -2.22 2.74
C LYS A 108 0.98 -1.73 2.54
N SER A 109 0.09 -2.57 2.02
CA SER A 109 -1.30 -2.19 1.77
C SER A 109 -2.10 -1.96 3.06
N GLU A 110 -1.82 -2.74 4.10
CA GLU A 110 -2.42 -2.58 5.42
C GLU A 110 -1.98 -1.26 6.06
N LYS A 111 -0.67 -0.95 5.99
CA LYS A 111 -0.13 0.33 6.44
C LYS A 111 -0.75 1.52 5.70
N GLU A 112 -0.92 1.41 4.37
CA GLU A 112 -1.57 2.45 3.56
C GLU A 112 -3.01 2.73 4.04
N ILE A 113 -3.75 1.71 4.51
CA ILE A 113 -5.10 1.87 5.07
C ILE A 113 -5.06 2.45 6.48
N ILE A 114 -4.21 1.91 7.38
CA ILE A 114 -4.10 2.34 8.78
C ILE A 114 -3.68 3.82 8.87
N ASP A 115 -2.72 4.22 8.05
CA ASP A 115 -2.18 5.59 8.04
C ASP A 115 -3.11 6.57 7.28
N PHE A 116 -4.18 6.10 6.63
CA PHE A 116 -5.07 6.94 5.84
C PHE A 116 -6.04 7.74 6.72
N GLN A 117 -6.03 9.07 6.55
CA GLN A 117 -6.92 9.98 7.28
C GLN A 117 -8.12 10.41 6.43
N ILE A 118 -9.31 9.91 6.77
CA ILE A 118 -10.60 10.41 6.26
C ILE A 118 -10.86 11.85 6.73
#